data_AF-A0A372MAC1-F1
#
_entry.id   AF-A0A372MAC1-F1
#
_cell.length_a   1.000
_cell.length_b   1.000
_cell.length_c   1.000
_cell.angle_alpha   90.00
_cell.angle_beta   90.00
_cell.angle_gamma   90.00
#
_symmetry.space_group_name_H-M   'P 1'
#
loop_
_entity.id
_entity.type
_entity.pdbx_description
1 polymer ?
#
loop_
_entity_poly.entity_id
_entity_poly.type
_entity_poly.pdbx_seq_one_letter_code
_entity_poly.pdbx_strand_id
1 'polypeptide(L)'
;PAEQAAGASAPDAMEPGAAAAAGLQSAVGNGLAPATDLQLNPLANTAVDPLNNAVGTQIADFKPLSTELVTGPLARGAALSDLPVAGQVTGLLPG
;
A
#
# COMPACT_ATOMS: atom_id res chain seq x y z
N PRO A 1 -26.35 24.51 -48.02
CA PRO A 1 -26.60 24.61 -46.57
C PRO A 1 -26.45 23.23 -45.94
N ALA A 2 -25.37 23.07 -45.18
CA ALA A 2 -25.04 21.88 -44.42
C ALA A 2 -25.90 21.83 -43.15
N GLU A 3 -26.33 20.64 -42.75
CA GLU A 3 -26.59 20.36 -41.33
C GLU A 3 -26.25 18.90 -41.08
N GLN A 4 -24.98 18.66 -40.79
CA GLN A 4 -24.45 17.42 -40.27
C GLN A 4 -25.01 17.28 -38.85
N ALA A 5 -26.14 16.58 -38.72
CA ALA A 5 -26.71 16.24 -37.43
C ALA A 5 -25.70 15.35 -36.69
N ALA A 6 -25.07 15.95 -35.68
CA ALA A 6 -24.08 15.34 -34.83
C ALA A 6 -24.58 13.97 -34.36
N GLY A 7 -23.83 12.93 -34.72
CA GLY A 7 -23.93 11.65 -34.03
C GLY A 7 -23.66 11.92 -32.56
N ALA A 8 -24.72 11.95 -31.76
CA ALA A 8 -24.60 11.77 -30.33
C ALA A 8 -24.01 10.38 -30.17
N SER A 9 -22.69 10.31 -29.97
CA SER A 9 -22.03 9.11 -29.50
C SER A 9 -22.84 8.64 -28.31
N ALA A 10 -23.51 7.49 -28.46
CA ALA A 10 -24.06 6.79 -27.33
C ALA A 10 -22.94 6.75 -26.28
N PRO A 11 -23.23 7.03 -24.99
CA PRO A 11 -22.23 6.76 -23.96
C PRO A 11 -21.80 5.31 -24.22
N ASP A 12 -20.50 5.08 -24.44
CA ASP A 12 -19.95 3.74 -24.64
C ASP A 12 -20.62 2.85 -23.59
N ALA A 13 -21.58 2.05 -24.05
CA ALA A 13 -22.45 1.30 -23.16
C ALA A 13 -21.55 0.18 -22.66
N MET A 14 -20.83 0.49 -21.59
CA MET A 14 -19.87 -0.40 -20.99
C MET A 14 -20.59 -1.72 -20.76
N GLU A 15 -20.06 -2.78 -21.34
CA GLU A 15 -20.57 -4.14 -21.15
C GLU A 15 -20.81 -4.33 -19.65
N PRO A 16 -21.96 -4.83 -19.19
CA PRO A 16 -22.32 -4.88 -17.76
C PRO A 16 -21.22 -5.49 -16.88
N GLY A 17 -20.47 -6.46 -17.41
CA GLY A 17 -19.28 -7.02 -16.74
C GLY A 17 -18.16 -6.00 -16.52
N ALA A 18 -17.87 -5.14 -17.50
CA ALA A 18 -16.89 -4.07 -17.38
C ALA A 18 -17.33 -2.99 -16.39
N ALA A 19 -18.63 -2.67 -16.33
CA ALA A 19 -19.17 -1.72 -15.35
C ALA A 19 -19.05 -2.26 -13.91
N ALA A 20 -19.34 -3.56 -13.72
CA ALA A 20 -19.17 -4.23 -12.44
C ALA A 20 -17.69 -4.30 -12.01
N ALA A 21 -16.79 -4.61 -12.95
CA ALA A 21 -15.35 -4.62 -12.68
C ALA A 21 -14.82 -3.23 -12.29
N ALA A 22 -15.22 -2.18 -13.01
CA ALA A 22 -14.87 -0.80 -12.67
C ALA A 22 -15.40 -0.39 -11.28
N GLY A 23 -16.63 -0.78 -10.95
CA GLY A 23 -17.22 -0.59 -9.63
C GLY A 23 -16.42 -1.28 -8.52
N LEU A 24 -16.02 -2.53 -8.73
CA LEU A 24 -15.18 -3.27 -7.77
C LEU A 24 -13.79 -2.63 -7.63
N GLN A 25 -13.15 -2.26 -8.74
CA GLN A 25 -11.86 -1.59 -8.73
C GLN A 25 -11.91 -0.30 -7.91
N SER A 26 -12.96 0.50 -8.12
CA SER A 26 -13.20 1.73 -7.38
C SER A 26 -13.50 1.48 -5.91
N ALA A 27 -14.31 0.47 -5.58
CA ALA A 27 -14.62 0.12 -4.19
C ALA A 27 -13.37 -0.36 -3.43
N VAL A 28 -12.54 -1.19 -4.05
CA VAL A 28 -11.30 -1.68 -3.44
C VAL A 28 -10.29 -0.53 -3.32
N GLY A 29 -10.10 0.26 -4.37
CA GLY A 29 -9.13 1.35 -4.37
C GLY A 29 -9.47 2.45 -3.36
N ASN A 30 -10.73 2.87 -3.30
CA ASN A 30 -11.12 3.91 -2.33
C ASN A 30 -11.38 3.35 -0.92
N GLY A 31 -11.76 2.07 -0.81
CA GLY A 31 -12.14 1.45 0.46
C GLY A 31 -10.97 0.85 1.24
N LEU A 32 -9.97 0.29 0.56
CA LEU A 32 -8.85 -0.42 1.19
C LEU A 32 -7.51 0.32 1.10
N ALA A 33 -7.27 1.10 0.04
CA ALA A 33 -5.97 1.79 -0.11
C ALA A 33 -5.60 2.69 1.07
N PRO A 34 -6.54 3.45 1.70
CA PRO A 34 -6.20 4.23 2.89
C PRO A 34 -5.68 3.36 4.04
N ALA A 35 -6.22 2.14 4.20
CA ALA A 35 -5.79 1.23 5.26
C ALA A 35 -4.40 0.62 4.98
N THR A 36 -3.97 0.52 3.72
CA THR A 36 -2.64 -0.02 3.38
C THR A 36 -1.54 1.00 3.60
N ASP A 37 -1.82 2.30 3.49
CA ASP A 37 -0.86 3.40 3.68
C ASP A 37 -0.83 3.98 5.10
N LEU A 38 -1.62 3.44 6.03
CA LEU A 38 -1.57 3.87 7.42
C LEU A 38 -0.30 3.36 8.12
N GLN A 39 0.36 4.25 8.87
CA GLN A 39 1.46 3.91 9.76
C GLN A 39 1.00 2.84 10.78
N LEU A 40 1.67 1.69 10.78
CA LEU A 40 1.26 0.54 11.60
C LEU A 40 1.58 0.68 13.08
N ASN A 41 2.70 1.34 13.41
CA ASN A 41 3.13 1.57 14.79
C ASN A 41 2.93 3.04 15.16
N PRO A 42 1.88 3.40 15.93
CA PRO A 42 1.63 4.79 16.33
C PRO A 42 2.76 5.41 17.18
N LEU A 43 3.59 4.57 17.81
CA LEU A 43 4.72 5.00 18.63
C LEU A 43 6.02 5.12 17.84
N ALA A 44 6.02 4.86 16.53
CA ALA A 44 7.24 4.92 15.74
C ALA A 44 7.93 6.28 15.86
N ASN A 45 9.27 6.26 15.89
CA ASN A 45 10.11 7.44 16.09
C ASN A 45 9.92 8.18 17.43
N THR A 46 9.21 7.59 18.40
CA THR A 46 9.12 8.14 19.76
C THR A 46 10.20 7.55 20.67
N ALA A 47 10.57 8.28 21.73
CA ALA A 47 11.53 7.79 22.73
C ALA A 47 11.02 6.58 23.53
N VAL A 48 9.71 6.32 23.50
CA VAL A 48 9.04 5.23 24.23
C VAL A 48 8.57 4.11 23.31
N ASP A 49 9.00 4.10 22.05
CA ASP A 49 8.68 3.05 21.08
C ASP A 49 9.22 1.69 21.58
N PRO A 50 8.35 0.71 21.87
CA PRO A 50 8.82 -0.60 22.33
C PRO A 50 9.65 -1.33 21.25
N LEU A 51 9.43 -1.03 19.97
CA LEU A 51 10.15 -1.68 18.86
C LEU A 51 11.53 -1.07 18.61
N ASN A 52 11.82 0.08 19.22
CA ASN A 52 13.13 0.73 19.21
C ASN A 52 14.09 0.18 20.29
N ASN A 53 13.85 -1.04 20.78
CA ASN A 53 14.72 -1.77 21.70
C ASN A 53 15.55 -2.83 20.96
N ALA A 54 16.38 -2.36 20.03
CA ALA A 54 17.22 -3.24 19.23
C ALA A 54 18.26 -3.97 20.09
N VAL A 55 18.50 -5.25 19.78
CA VAL A 55 19.63 -6.01 20.31
C VAL A 55 20.47 -6.49 19.15
N GLY A 56 21.74 -6.09 19.16
CA GLY A 56 22.73 -6.44 18.14
C GLY A 56 23.84 -7.32 18.69
N THR A 57 24.36 -8.21 17.85
CA THR A 57 25.58 -8.98 18.13
C THR A 57 26.51 -8.93 16.93
N GLN A 58 27.81 -8.90 17.20
CA GLN A 58 28.85 -9.02 16.19
C GLN A 58 29.99 -9.86 16.78
N ILE A 59 30.50 -10.79 15.97
CA ILE A 59 31.61 -11.66 16.33
C ILE A 59 32.71 -11.39 15.31
N ALA A 60 33.90 -10.99 15.77
CA ALA A 60 35.04 -10.64 14.91
C ALA A 60 34.64 -9.71 13.74
N ASP A 61 34.97 -10.09 12.50
CA ASP A 61 34.71 -9.37 11.25
C ASP A 61 33.45 -9.86 10.51
N PHE A 62 32.62 -10.69 11.14
CA PHE A 62 31.34 -11.09 10.56
C PHE A 62 30.37 -9.91 10.44
N LYS A 63 29.42 -10.05 9.52
CA LYS A 63 28.35 -9.08 9.35
C LYS A 63 27.48 -9.02 10.62
N PRO A 64 27.22 -7.83 11.19
CA PRO A 64 26.41 -7.69 12.39
C PRO A 64 25.01 -8.27 12.19
N LEU A 65 24.47 -8.91 13.23
CA LEU A 65 23.08 -9.35 13.30
C LEU A 65 22.36 -8.52 14.35
N SER A 66 21.16 -8.03 14.01
CA SER A 66 20.33 -7.21 14.89
C SER A 66 18.86 -7.52 14.69
N THR A 67 18.08 -7.38 15.77
CA THR A 67 16.61 -7.44 15.70
C THR A 67 16.02 -6.32 14.85
N GLU A 68 16.75 -5.22 14.62
CA GLU A 68 16.34 -4.11 13.74
C GLU A 68 16.03 -4.53 12.31
N LEU A 69 16.62 -5.63 11.83
CA LEU A 69 16.31 -6.15 10.50
C LEU A 69 14.84 -6.56 10.37
N VAL A 70 14.21 -6.94 11.49
CA VAL A 70 12.83 -7.40 11.56
C VAL A 70 11.90 -6.30 12.10
N THR A 71 12.30 -5.61 13.19
CA THR A 71 11.44 -4.62 13.85
C THR A 71 11.62 -3.20 13.32
N GLY A 72 12.74 -2.92 12.65
CA GLY A 72 13.11 -1.58 12.20
C GLY A 72 12.09 -0.90 11.29
N PRO A 73 11.48 -1.59 10.30
CA PRO A 73 10.43 -0.97 9.48
C PRO A 73 9.28 -0.41 10.34
N LEU A 74 8.80 -1.19 11.30
CA LEU A 74 7.72 -0.76 12.21
C LEU A 74 8.18 0.34 13.16
N ALA A 75 9.39 0.25 13.71
CA ALA A 75 9.95 1.28 14.58
C ALA A 75 10.15 2.64 13.87
N ARG A 76 10.30 2.62 12.54
CA ARG A 76 10.45 3.82 11.69
C ARG A 76 9.14 4.29 11.06
N GLY A 77 8.03 3.60 11.30
CA GLY A 77 6.68 4.04 10.90
C GLY A 77 6.21 3.50 9.55
N ALA A 78 6.74 2.37 9.10
CA ALA A 78 6.27 1.71 7.88
C ALA A 78 4.75 1.48 7.90
N ALA A 79 4.14 1.71 6.74
CA ALA A 79 2.78 1.27 6.43
C ALA A 79 2.77 -0.20 5.99
N LEU A 80 1.58 -0.77 5.76
CA LEU A 80 1.46 -2.15 5.29
C LEU A 80 2.04 -2.32 3.87
N SER A 81 1.90 -1.30 3.04
CA SER A 81 2.48 -1.16 1.70
C SER A 81 4.01 -1.13 1.69
N ASP A 82 4.65 -0.68 2.77
CA ASP A 82 6.11 -0.58 2.88
C ASP A 82 6.79 -1.86 3.36
N LEU A 83 6.03 -2.85 3.85
CA LEU A 83 6.62 -4.04 4.45
C LEU A 83 7.23 -4.95 3.38
N PRO A 84 8.41 -5.56 3.61
CA PRO A 84 9.14 -6.33 2.60
C PRO A 84 8.33 -7.46 1.93
N VAL A 85 7.43 -8.09 2.69
CA VAL A 85 6.58 -9.20 2.22
C VAL A 85 5.13 -8.76 2.03
N ALA A 86 4.54 -8.08 3.02
CA ALA A 86 3.14 -7.65 2.92
C ALA A 86 2.92 -6.53 1.90
N GLY A 87 3.92 -5.68 1.66
CA GLY A 87 3.93 -4.65 0.62
C GLY A 87 3.76 -5.22 -0.79
N GLN A 88 4.36 -6.40 -1.04
CA GLN A 88 4.22 -7.08 -2.33
C GLN A 88 2.78 -7.54 -2.59
N VAL A 89 2.06 -7.94 -1.54
CA VAL A 89 0.66 -8.38 -1.63
C VAL A 89 -0.28 -7.19 -1.74
N THR A 90 -0.05 -6.13 -0.96
CA THR A 90 -0.87 -4.91 -1.01
C THR A 90 -0.70 -4.15 -2.32
N GLY A 91 0.47 -4.22 -2.97
CA GLY A 91 0.67 -3.69 -4.32
C GLY A 91 -0.16 -4.38 -5.43
N LEU A 92 -0.86 -5.47 -5.13
CA LEU A 92 -1.82 -6.09 -6.03
C LEU A 92 -3.22 -5.46 -5.93
N LEU A 93 -3.48 -4.72 -4.86
CA LEU A 93 -4.73 -3.98 -4.72
C LEU A 93 -4.69 -2.76 -5.66
N PRO A 94 -5.82 -2.42 -6.31
CA PRO A 94 -5.92 -1.15 -7.00
C PRO A 94 -5.69 -0.01 -6.02
N GLY A 95 -4.80 0.91 -6.35
CA GLY A 95 -4.38 2.05 -5.53
C GLY A 95 -3.58 3.03 -6.37
#